data_AF-A0A2E9NXD4-F1
#
_entry.id   AF-A0A2E9NXD4-F1
#
_cell.length_a   1.000
_cell.length_b   1.000
_cell.length_c   1.000
_cell.angle_alpha   90.00
_cell.angle_beta   90.00
_cell.angle_gamma   90.00
#
_symmetry.space_group_name_H-M   'P 1'
#
loop_
_entity.id
_entity.type
_entity.pdbx_description
1 polymer ?
#
loop_
_entity_poly.entity_id
_entity_poly.type
_entity_poly.pdbx_seq_one_letter_code
_entity_poly.pdbx_strand_id
1 'polypeptide(L)'
;MSEDQLETIIVQTINGAMATIPNYLEEIKENKEVLKVENPQEFVYGIVMGMALGMSGAILSAQKEMPTAEDQIKVRDIVYKHIPEIRERIFS
;
A
#
# COMPACT_ATOMS: atom_id res chain seq x y z
N MET A 1 21.70 -0.52 0.30
CA MET A 1 20.82 -1.42 -0.48
C MET A 1 20.97 -1.04 -1.94
N SER A 2 21.01 -1.98 -2.88
CA SER A 2 20.96 -1.59 -4.30
C SER A 2 19.56 -1.11 -4.66
N GLU A 3 19.44 -0.37 -5.76
CA GLU A 3 18.13 0.10 -6.24
C GLU A 3 17.17 -1.06 -6.53
N ASP A 4 17.67 -2.13 -7.17
CA ASP A 4 16.88 -3.33 -7.48
C ASP A 4 16.36 -4.04 -6.21
N GLN A 5 17.15 -4.02 -5.13
CA GLN A 5 16.73 -4.57 -3.85
C GLN A 5 15.63 -3.73 -3.21
N LEU A 6 15.73 -2.40 -3.29
CA LEU A 6 14.71 -1.49 -2.79
C LEU A 6 13.39 -1.68 -3.54
N GLU A 7 13.44 -1.74 -4.87
CA GLU A 7 12.26 -1.97 -5.70
C GLU A 7 11.62 -3.33 -5.39
N THR A 8 12.42 -4.40 -5.25
CA THR A 8 11.93 -5.72 -4.86
C THR A 8 11.17 -5.69 -3.53
N ILE A 9 11.72 -5.00 -2.52
CA ILE A 9 11.10 -4.91 -1.19
C ILE A 9 9.83 -4.07 -1.24
N ILE A 10 9.79 -2.99 -2.02
CA ILE A 10 8.58 -2.19 -2.21
C ILE A 10 7.48 -3.02 -2.87
N VAL A 11 7.82 -3.79 -3.91
CA VAL A 11 6.86 -4.71 -4.56
C VAL A 11 6.33 -5.75 -3.57
N GLN A 12 7.19 -6.35 -2.74
CA GLN A 12 6.75 -7.26 -1.68
C GLN A 12 5.82 -6.57 -0.66
N THR A 13 6.09 -5.31 -0.33
CA THR A 13 5.26 -4.50 0.57
C THR A 13 3.88 -4.25 -0.03
N ILE A 14 3.81 -3.92 -1.32
CA ILE A 14 2.56 -3.76 -2.08
C ILE A 14 1.77 -5.07 -2.08
N ASN A 15 2.42 -6.19 -2.38
CA ASN A 15 1.79 -7.52 -2.38
C ASN A 15 1.25 -7.89 -0.99
N GLY A 16 1.99 -7.58 0.07
CA GLY A 16 1.53 -7.77 1.44
C GLY A 16 0.29 -6.94 1.77
N ALA A 17 0.26 -5.67 1.35
CA ALA A 17 -0.92 -4.82 1.51
C ALA A 17 -2.11 -5.35 0.72
N MET A 18 -1.93 -5.80 -0.53
CA MET A 18 -3.00 -6.39 -1.34
C MET A 18 -3.56 -7.68 -0.73
N ALA A 19 -2.72 -8.48 -0.07
CA ALA A 19 -3.18 -9.71 0.59
C ALA A 19 -4.20 -9.46 1.72
N THR A 20 -4.26 -8.25 2.27
CA THR A 20 -5.21 -7.86 3.33
C THR A 20 -6.58 -7.40 2.81
N ILE A 21 -6.72 -7.16 1.49
CA ILE A 21 -7.97 -6.67 0.87
C ILE A 21 -9.21 -7.50 1.28
N PRO A 22 -9.19 -8.85 1.19
CA PRO A 22 -10.39 -9.64 1.50
C PRO A 22 -10.84 -9.47 2.94
N ASN A 23 -9.88 -9.48 3.88
CA ASN A 23 -10.16 -9.37 5.31
C ASN A 23 -10.77 -8.00 5.64
N TYR A 24 -10.23 -6.90 5.11
CA TYR A 24 -10.81 -5.58 5.36
C TYR A 24 -12.21 -5.43 4.76
N LEU A 25 -12.46 -5.97 3.56
CA LEU A 25 -13.80 -5.95 2.97
C LEU A 25 -14.81 -6.75 3.82
N GLU A 26 -14.40 -7.89 4.36
CA GLU A 26 -15.21 -8.70 5.27
C GLU A 26 -15.47 -7.96 6.59
N GLU A 27 -14.43 -7.43 7.24
CA GLU A 27 -14.57 -6.67 8.49
C GLU A 27 -15.49 -5.45 8.33
N ILE A 28 -15.38 -4.70 7.24
CA ILE A 28 -16.25 -3.54 6.98
C ILE A 28 -17.71 -3.98 6.81
N LYS A 29 -17.93 -5.12 6.15
CA LYS A 29 -19.26 -5.69 5.95
C LYS A 29 -19.87 -6.17 7.27
N GLU A 30 -19.10 -6.89 8.09
CA GLU A 30 -19.55 -7.40 9.39
C GLU A 30 -19.84 -6.26 10.38
N ASN A 31 -19.08 -5.17 10.32
CA ASN A 31 -19.19 -4.04 11.24
C ASN A 31 -19.91 -2.83 10.64
N LYS A 32 -20.77 -3.05 9.62
CA LYS A 32 -21.42 -1.97 8.85
C LYS A 32 -22.16 -0.94 9.72
N GLU A 33 -22.85 -1.39 10.77
CA GLU A 33 -23.64 -0.51 11.65
C GLU A 33 -22.77 0.44 12.48
N VAL A 34 -21.53 0.02 12.79
CA VAL A 34 -20.55 0.79 13.55
C VAL A 34 -19.74 1.69 12.62
N LEU A 35 -19.17 1.11 11.55
CA LEU A 35 -18.22 1.80 10.68
C LEU A 35 -18.89 2.77 9.72
N LYS A 36 -20.13 2.48 9.28
CA LYS A 36 -20.94 3.35 8.40
C LYS A 36 -20.19 3.81 7.14
N VAL A 37 -19.31 2.97 6.60
CA VAL A 37 -18.58 3.24 5.37
C VAL A 37 -19.52 3.11 4.17
N GLU A 38 -19.70 4.21 3.42
CA GLU A 38 -20.59 4.24 2.25
C GLU A 38 -20.02 3.46 1.05
N ASN A 39 -18.71 3.54 0.85
CA ASN A 39 -18.00 2.86 -0.23
C ASN A 39 -16.84 2.02 0.35
N PRO A 40 -17.11 0.75 0.73
CA PRO A 40 -16.10 -0.14 1.29
C PRO A 40 -14.88 -0.31 0.37
N GLN A 41 -15.09 -0.39 -0.94
CA GLN A 41 -14.00 -0.57 -1.90
C GLN A 41 -13.04 0.62 -1.92
N GLU A 42 -13.54 1.85 -2.02
CA GLU A 42 -12.68 3.04 -1.99
C GLU A 42 -12.04 3.25 -0.61
N PHE A 43 -12.72 2.85 0.47
CA PHE A 43 -12.12 2.86 1.81
C PHE A 43 -10.94 1.89 1.92
N VAL A 44 -11.10 0.65 1.44
CA VAL A 44 -10.03 -0.36 1.40
C VAL A 44 -8.91 0.08 0.46
N TYR A 45 -9.22 0.72 -0.68
CA TYR A 45 -8.21 1.31 -1.55
C TYR A 45 -7.35 2.33 -0.79
N GLY A 46 -7.97 3.21 -0.01
CA GLY A 46 -7.25 4.15 0.87
C GLY A 46 -6.34 3.46 1.88
N ILE A 47 -6.81 2.38 2.52
CA ILE A 47 -6.01 1.58 3.46
C ILE A 47 -4.80 0.97 2.75
N VAL A 48 -4.99 0.30 1.61
CA VAL A 48 -3.92 -0.39 0.87
C VAL A 48 -2.89 0.61 0.38
N MET A 49 -3.31 1.76 -0.16
CA MET A 49 -2.41 2.83 -0.58
C MET A 49 -1.62 3.41 0.60
N GLY A 50 -2.29 3.65 1.74
CA GLY A 50 -1.64 4.12 2.96
C GLY A 50 -0.61 3.14 3.51
N MET A 51 -0.94 1.84 3.51
CA MET A 51 -0.01 0.77 3.88
C MET A 51 1.19 0.72 2.93
N ALA A 52 0.96 0.68 1.62
CA ALA A 52 2.03 0.59 0.63
C ALA A 52 2.99 1.78 0.73
N LEU A 53 2.49 3.02 0.77
CA LEU A 53 3.30 4.23 0.89
C LEU A 53 3.99 4.34 2.25
N GLY A 54 3.24 4.13 3.34
CA GLY A 54 3.74 4.30 4.70
C GLY A 54 4.79 3.26 5.07
N MET A 55 4.54 1.98 4.78
CA MET A 55 5.50 0.91 5.07
C MET A 55 6.73 1.02 4.18
N SER A 56 6.58 1.34 2.89
CA SER A 56 7.74 1.56 2.01
C SER A 56 8.58 2.75 2.45
N GLY A 57 7.95 3.85 2.90
CA GLY A 57 8.63 5.00 3.48
C GLY A 57 9.37 4.66 4.79
N ALA A 58 8.79 3.80 5.62
CA ALA A 58 9.45 3.31 6.84
C ALA A 58 10.67 2.42 6.53
N ILE A 59 10.56 1.52 5.55
CA ILE A 59 11.68 0.68 5.07
C ILE A 59 12.81 1.55 4.53
N LEU A 60 12.47 2.58 3.75
CA LEU A 60 13.43 3.55 3.25
C LEU A 60 14.11 4.33 4.39
N SER A 61 13.35 4.71 5.43
CA SER A 61 13.87 5.45 6.57
C SER A 61 14.71 4.60 7.54
N ALA A 62 14.54 3.27 7.51
CA ALA A 62 15.30 2.33 8.32
C ALA A 62 16.70 2.01 7.74
N GLN A 63 17.06 2.59 6.60
CA GLN A 63 18.40 2.46 6.01
C GLN A 63 19.45 3.15 6.91
N LYS A 64 20.72 2.76 6.75
CA LYS A 64 21.84 3.36 7.51
C LYS A 64 22.00 4.86 7.24
N GLU A 65 21.68 5.28 6.03
CA GLU A 65 21.77 6.66 5.59
C GLU A 65 20.37 7.28 5.56
N MET A 66 20.27 8.55 5.94
CA MET A 66 19.01 9.27 5.83
C MET A 66 18.59 9.35 4.36
N PRO A 67 17.37 8.92 4.01
CA PRO A 67 16.91 8.96 2.64
C PRO A 67 16.73 10.38 2.14
N THR A 68 17.06 10.59 0.88
CA THR A 68 16.90 11.87 0.18
C THR A 68 15.46 12.09 -0.26
N ALA A 69 15.15 13.31 -0.71
CA ALA A 69 13.87 13.60 -1.34
C ALA A 69 13.66 12.78 -2.63
N GLU A 70 14.73 12.49 -3.37
CA GLU A 70 14.69 11.70 -4.60
C GLU A 70 14.35 10.24 -4.30
N ASP A 71 14.89 9.68 -3.22
CA ASP A 71 14.54 8.33 -2.76
C ASP A 71 13.05 8.21 -2.40
N GLN A 72 12.49 9.23 -1.73
CA GLN A 72 11.07 9.27 -1.40
C GLN A 72 10.19 9.38 -2.65
N ILE A 73 10.61 10.17 -3.63
CA ILE A 73 9.93 10.28 -4.94
C ILE A 73 9.94 8.93 -5.65
N LYS A 74 11.07 8.22 -5.63
CA LYS A 74 11.19 6.89 -6.24
C LYS A 74 10.26 5.87 -5.60
N VAL A 75 10.17 5.84 -4.27
CA VAL A 75 9.21 4.97 -3.55
C VAL A 75 7.78 5.26 -4.00
N ARG A 76 7.37 6.54 -4.01
CA ARG A 76 6.05 6.96 -4.46
C ARG A 76 5.77 6.46 -5.89
N ASP A 77 6.71 6.64 -6.80
CA ASP A 77 6.54 6.30 -8.21
C ASP A 77 6.42 4.78 -8.42
N ILE A 78 7.17 3.98 -7.67
CA ILE A 78 7.03 2.52 -7.69
C ILE A 78 5.64 2.10 -7.21
N VAL A 79 5.16 2.66 -6.09
CA VAL A 79 3.81 2.37 -5.58
C VAL A 79 2.74 2.81 -6.59
N TYR A 80 2.89 3.98 -7.20
CA TYR A 80 1.92 4.53 -8.14
C TYR A 80 1.81 3.71 -9.43
N LYS A 81 2.92 3.11 -9.90
CA LYS A 81 2.90 2.18 -11.04
C LYS A 81 1.99 0.96 -10.80
N HIS A 82 1.76 0.57 -9.54
CA HIS A 82 0.93 -0.58 -9.18
C HIS A 82 -0.53 -0.21 -8.87
N ILE A 83 -0.91 1.08 -8.96
CA ILE A 83 -2.31 1.50 -8.77
C ILE A 83 -3.29 0.71 -9.65
N PRO A 84 -3.03 0.45 -10.95
CA PRO A 84 -3.96 -0.32 -11.78
C PRO A 84 -4.23 -1.72 -11.23
N GLU A 85 -3.20 -2.44 -10.79
CA GLU A 85 -3.31 -3.80 -10.21
C GLU A 85 -4.05 -3.77 -8.87
N ILE A 86 -3.71 -2.80 -8.01
CA ILE A 86 -4.40 -2.61 -6.72
C ILE A 86 -5.89 -2.36 -6.94
N ARG A 87 -6.24 -1.50 -7.91
CA ARG A 87 -7.63 -1.21 -8.25
C ARG A 87 -8.32 -2.43 -8.84
N GLU A 88 -7.68 -3.13 -9.77
CA GLU A 88 -8.24 -4.38 -10.31
C GLU A 88 -8.58 -5.35 -9.17
N ARG A 89 -7.67 -5.58 -8.24
CA ARG A 89 -7.87 -6.51 -7.12
C ARG A 89 -9.03 -6.15 -6.18
N ILE A 90 -9.38 -4.86 -6.06
CA ILE A 90 -10.43 -4.35 -5.16
C ILE A 90 -11.79 -4.27 -5.86
N PHE A 91 -11.80 -3.94 -7.15
CA PHE A 91 -13.02 -3.60 -7.90
C PHE A 91 -13.46 -4.68 -8.90
N SER A 92 -12.69 -5.76 -9.10
CA SER A 92 -13.04 -6.92 -9.93
C SER A 92 -13.99 -7.91 -9.25
#